data_AF-A0A180FJQ7-F1
#
_entry.id   AF-A0A180FJQ7-F1
#
_cell.length_a   1.000
_cell.length_b   1.000
_cell.length_c   1.000
_cell.angle_alpha   90.00
_cell.angle_beta   90.00
_cell.angle_gamma   90.00
#
_symmetry.space_group_name_H-M   'P 1'
#
loop_
_entity.id
_entity.type
_entity.pdbx_description
1 polymer ?
#
loop_
_entity_poly.entity_id
_entity_poly.type
_entity_poly.pdbx_seq_one_letter_code
_entity_poly.pdbx_strand_id
1 'polypeptide(L)' 'MTETFDLFSIKEASGVDKFRETLAAYAGKKGQQIIFIHGKGGGILHKAIEQELRTKYKTYYYQDGSFREYEFGATMVTIK' A
#
# COMPACT_ATOMS: atom_id res chain seq x y z
N MET A 1 -8.78 5.81 -12.21
CA MET A 1 -8.31 4.44 -12.49
C MET A 1 -7.65 3.94 -11.22
N THR A 2 -7.73 2.64 -10.94
CA THR A 2 -7.19 2.02 -9.72
C THR A 2 -6.29 0.87 -10.11
N GLU A 3 -5.11 0.80 -9.49
CA GLU A 3 -4.10 -0.24 -9.72
C GLU A 3 -3.95 -1.06 -8.43
N THR A 4 -3.70 -2.36 -8.54
CA THR A 4 -3.57 -3.25 -7.38
C THR A 4 -2.22 -3.96 -7.40
N PHE A 5 -1.52 -3.95 -6.28
CA PHE A 5 -0.22 -4.60 -6.10
C PHE A 5 -0.27 -5.55 -4.89
N ASP A 6 0.06 -6.82 -5.12
CA ASP A 6 0.24 -7.79 -4.06
C ASP A 6 1.67 -7.74 -3.51
N LEU A 7 1.79 -7.22 -2.28
CA LEU A 7 3.03 -7.10 -1.53
C LEU A 7 3.38 -8.37 -0.74
N PHE A 8 2.41 -9.24 -0.49
CA PHE A 8 2.59 -10.47 0.27
C PHE A 8 3.23 -11.58 -0.58
N SER A 9 2.90 -11.64 -1.87
CA SER A 9 3.40 -12.66 -2.79
C SER A 9 4.83 -12.40 -3.32
N ILE A 10 5.50 -11.33 -2.88
CA ILE A 10 6.82 -10.94 -3.36
C ILE A 10 7.90 -11.80 -2.69
N LYS A 11 8.76 -12.45 -3.50
CA LYS A 11 9.77 -13.40 -3.02
C LYS A 11 11.15 -12.78 -2.71
N GLU A 12 11.53 -11.73 -3.44
CA GLU A 12 12.93 -11.23 -3.46
C GLU A 12 13.14 -9.87 -2.77
N ALA A 13 12.07 -9.10 -2.57
CA ALA A 13 12.12 -7.77 -1.96
C ALA A 13 11.17 -7.71 -0.77
N SER A 14 11.50 -6.91 0.25
CA SER A 14 10.56 -6.69 1.34
C SER A 14 9.30 -5.98 0.80
N GLY A 15 8.12 -6.34 1.32
CA GLY A 15 6.87 -5.71 0.89
C GLY A 15 6.88 -4.18 1.08
N VAL A 16 7.64 -3.69 2.06
CA VAL A 16 7.83 -2.25 2.31
C VAL A 16 8.68 -1.59 1.22
N ASP A 17 9.72 -2.26 0.72
CA ASP A 17 10.53 -1.72 -0.35
C ASP A 17 9.74 -1.64 -1.65
N LYS A 18 8.93 -2.67 -1.96
CA LYS A 18 8.05 -2.61 -3.12
C LYS A 18 6.99 -1.52 -2.98
N PHE A 19 6.42 -1.34 -1.80
CA PHE A 19 5.50 -0.24 -1.52
C PHE A 19 6.12 1.12 -1.86
N ARG A 20 7.35 1.38 -1.40
CA ARG A 20 8.09 2.62 -1.68
C ARG A 20 8.39 2.80 -3.17
N GLU A 21 8.87 1.74 -3.82
CA GLU A 21 9.17 1.72 -5.25
C GLU A 21 7.92 2.05 -6.08
N THR A 22 6.79 1.42 -5.76
CA THR A 22 5.51 1.68 -6.43
C THR A 22 5.06 3.13 -6.23
N LEU A 23 5.11 3.67 -5.01
CA LEU A 23 4.75 5.07 -4.79
C LEU A 23 5.69 6.03 -5.55
N ALA A 24 6.98 5.75 -5.60
CA ALA A 24 7.94 6.55 -6.35
C ALA A 24 7.65 6.53 -7.86
N ALA A 25 7.36 5.35 -8.43
CA ALA A 25 7.02 5.20 -9.83
C ALA A 25 5.71 5.93 -10.23
N TYR A 26 4.83 6.16 -9.26
CA TYR A 26 3.53 6.81 -9.46
C TYR A 26 3.47 8.25 -8.94
N ALA A 27 4.55 8.81 -8.37
CA ALA A 27 4.53 10.11 -7.67
C ALA A 27 4.02 11.30 -8.51
N GLY A 28 4.13 11.24 -9.84
CA GLY A 28 3.61 12.26 -10.75
C GLY A 28 2.12 12.12 -11.12
N LYS A 29 1.46 11.02 -10.74
CA LYS A 29 0.10 10.68 -11.16
C LYS A 29 -0.93 11.09 -10.11
N LYS A 30 -1.10 12.40 -9.90
CA LYS A 30 -2.03 12.95 -8.90
C LYS A 30 -3.44 12.40 -9.06
N GLY A 31 -4.06 12.01 -7.94
CA GLY A 31 -5.40 11.43 -7.90
C GLY A 31 -5.47 9.94 -8.27
N GLN A 32 -4.37 9.33 -8.72
CA GLN A 32 -4.32 7.89 -8.93
C GLN A 32 -4.50 7.14 -7.61
N GLN A 33 -5.34 6.11 -7.63
CA GLN A 33 -5.56 5.22 -6.50
C GLN A 33 -4.75 3.93 -6.70
N ILE A 34 -4.11 3.46 -5.64
CA ILE A 34 -3.30 2.24 -5.63
C ILE A 34 -3.71 1.40 -4.43
N ILE A 35 -4.09 0.15 -4.66
CA ILE A 35 -4.43 -0.82 -3.62
C ILE A 35 -3.22 -1.71 -3.37
N PHE A 36 -2.74 -1.74 -2.14
CA PHE A 36 -1.67 -2.61 -1.70
C PHE A 36 -2.24 -3.77 -0.90
N ILE A 37 -2.23 -4.98 -1.45
CA ILE A 37 -2.58 -6.20 -0.73
C ILE A 37 -1.36 -6.61 0.08
N HIS A 38 -1.49 -6.70 1.40
CA HIS A 38 -0.35 -6.95 2.30
C HIS A 38 -0.48 -8.22 3.14
N GLY A 39 -1.57 -8.98 2.97
CA GLY A 39 -1.80 -10.21 3.74
C GLY A 39 -2.31 -9.94 5.16
N LYS A 40 -3.02 -10.92 5.72
CA LYS A 40 -3.67 -10.80 7.04
C LYS A 40 -2.63 -10.91 8.16
N GLY A 41 -1.76 -11.92 8.07
CA GLY A 41 -0.58 -12.15 8.92
C GLY A 41 -0.70 -11.73 10.39
N GLY A 42 0.42 -11.31 10.99
CA GLY A 42 0.46 -10.64 12.30
C GLY A 42 0.30 -9.11 12.22
N GLY A 43 -0.10 -8.59 11.05
CA GLY A 43 -0.20 -7.15 10.79
C GLY A 43 1.14 -6.41 10.69
N ILE A 44 2.28 -7.10 10.60
CA ILE A 44 3.61 -6.47 10.52
C ILE A 44 3.73 -5.58 9.27
N LEU A 45 3.36 -6.11 8.09
CA LEU A 45 3.47 -5.35 6.84
C LEU A 45 2.47 -4.18 6.79
N HIS A 46 1.24 -4.40 7.27
CA HIS A 46 0.24 -3.34 7.42
C HIS A 46 0.75 -2.19 8.31
N LYS A 47 1.28 -2.50 9.50
CA LYS A 47 1.82 -1.48 10.42
C LYS A 47 3.00 -0.73 9.83
N ALA A 48 3.87 -1.41 9.09
CA ALA A 48 5.00 -0.77 8.42
C ALA A 48 4.53 0.19 7.30
N ILE A 49 3.53 -0.20 6.50
CA ILE A 49 2.91 0.65 5.48
C ILE A 49 2.24 1.86 6.13
N GLU A 50 1.46 1.66 7.19
CA GLU A 50 0.80 2.74 7.92
C GLU A 50 1.84 3.74 8.47
N GLN A 51 2.96 3.26 9.02
CA GLN A 51 4.03 4.11 9.50
C GLN A 51 4.66 4.94 8.37
N GLU A 52 4.94 4.36 7.20
CA GLU A 52 5.45 5.10 6.04
C GLU A 52 4.47 6.19 5.61
N LEU A 53 3.17 5.88 5.53
CA LEU A 53 2.13 6.84 5.18
C LEU A 53 2.04 8.00 6.18
N ARG A 54 2.07 7.71 7.48
CA ARG A 54 2.01 8.71 8.55
C ARG A 54 3.27 9.56 8.68
N THR A 55 4.43 9.08 8.25
CA THR A 55 5.71 9.77 8.48
C THR A 55 6.30 10.39 7.23
N LYS A 56 6.27 9.70 6.08
CA LYS A 56 6.92 10.14 4.84
C LYS A 56 5.93 10.61 3.78
N TYR A 57 4.76 9.97 3.70
CA TYR A 57 3.73 10.30 2.70
C TYR A 57 2.54 11.03 3.32
N LYS A 58 2.78 11.93 4.29
CA LYS A 58 1.76 12.61 5.12
C LYS A 58 0.63 13.30 4.35
N THR A 59 0.92 13.72 3.11
CA THR A 59 -0.06 14.41 2.27
C THR A 59 -1.00 13.44 1.57
N TYR A 60 -0.58 12.19 1.36
CA TYR A 60 -1.33 11.18 0.63
C TYR A 60 -2.56 10.77 1.45
N TYR A 61 -3.68 10.54 0.76
CA TYR A 61 -4.84 9.94 1.42
C TYR A 61 -4.70 8.43 1.39
N TYR A 62 -5.15 7.76 2.44
CA TYR A 62 -5.19 6.32 2.46
C TYR A 62 -6.40 5.79 3.24
N GLN A 63 -6.83 4.59 2.89
CA GLN A 63 -7.93 3.88 3.51
C GLN A 63 -7.57 2.41 3.64
N ASP A 64 -7.75 1.83 4.82
CA ASP A 64 -7.62 0.39 4.97
C ASP A 64 -8.86 -0.31 4.43
N GLY A 65 -8.62 -1.18 3.44
CA GLY A 65 -9.59 -2.10 2.88
C GLY A 65 -9.89 -3.19 3.92
N SER A 66 -11.11 -3.19 4.42
CA SER A 66 -11.54 -4.17 5.41
C SER A 66 -11.42 -5.61 4.87
N PHE A 67 -11.27 -6.57 5.78
CA PHE A 67 -11.14 -8.01 5.49
C PHE A 67 -12.23 -8.56 4.55
N ARG A 68 -13.42 -7.93 4.49
CA ARG A 68 -14.53 -8.36 3.63
C ARG A 68 -14.35 -8.05 2.16
N GLU A 69 -13.61 -7.00 1.82
CA GLU A 69 -13.51 -6.53 0.43
C GLU A 69 -12.31 -7.15 -0.30
N TYR A 70 -11.23 -7.47 0.41
CA TYR A 70 -9.97 -7.92 -0.21
C TYR A 70 -9.47 -9.28 0.27
N GLU A 71 -10.19 -9.98 1.16
CA GLU A 71 -9.90 -11.29 1.79
C GLU A 71 -8.56 -11.43 2.54
N PHE A 72 -7.50 -10.78 2.06
CA PHE A 72 -6.13 -10.83 2.53
C PHE A 72 -5.74 -9.56 3.29
N GLY A 73 -6.60 -8.53 3.34
CA GLY A 73 -6.25 -7.22 3.91
C GLY A 73 -5.45 -6.36 2.94
N ALA A 74 -5.88 -5.11 2.79
CA ALA A 74 -5.28 -4.18 1.85
C ALA A 74 -5.33 -2.75 2.37
N THR A 75 -4.48 -1.89 1.83
CA THR A 75 -4.53 -0.44 2.03
C THR A 75 -4.60 0.24 0.67
N MET A 76 -5.64 1.03 0.44
CA MET A 76 -5.74 1.92 -0.71
C MET A 76 -5.03 3.24 -0.40
N VAL A 77 -4.21 3.73 -1.33
CA VAL A 77 -3.48 5.00 -1.24
C VAL A 77 -3.80 5.84 -2.47
N THR A 78 -4.09 7.13 -2.25
CA THR A 78 -4.32 8.11 -3.31
C THR A 78 -3.10 9.04 -3.42
N ILE A 79 -2.48 9.07 -4.60
CA ILE A 79 -1.33 9.93 -4.90
C ILE A 79 -1.72 11.41 -4.91
N LYS A 80 -0.85 12.28 -4.39
CA LYS A 80 -1.04 13.74 -4.30
C LYS A 80 -0.23 14.57 -5.28
#